data_AF-A0A3D5F4S9-F1
#
_entry.id   AF-A0A3D5F4S9-F1
#
_cell.length_a   1.000
_cell.length_b   1.000
_cell.length_c   1.000
_cell.angle_alpha   90.00
_cell.angle_beta   90.00
_cell.angle_gamma   90.00
#
_symmetry.space_group_name_H-M   'P 1'
#
loop_
_entity.id
_entity.type
_entity.pdbx_description
1 polymer ?
#
loop_
_entity_poly.entity_id
_entity_poly.type
_entity_poly.pdbx_seq_one_letter_code
_entity_poly.pdbx_strand_id
1 'polypeptide(L)'
;MQEEVSPMAPQSPVLQYSLSVNSVSQHLFDVTLSIPAMESERLTLSLPGWIPGSYMVRDFSRNIVNFAATNSEGHPIDVNLLDKQQWQLTTGGEAVEVTYQVYAFDLSVRSAYI
;
A
#
# COMPACT_ATOMS: atom_id res chain seq x y z
N MET A 1 -0.82 -41.30 27.53
CA MET A 1 -1.86 -40.75 26.64
C MET A 1 -1.29 -39.43 26.15
N GLN A 2 -0.75 -39.41 24.93
CA GLN A 2 -0.10 -38.24 24.34
C GLN A 2 -1.19 -37.41 23.65
N GLU A 3 -1.40 -36.17 24.08
CA GLU A 3 -2.23 -35.22 23.32
C GLU A 3 -1.38 -34.66 22.18
N GLU A 4 -1.77 -35.03 20.96
CA GLU A 4 -1.20 -34.55 19.72
C GLU A 4 -1.65 -33.10 19.51
N VAL A 5 -0.75 -32.14 19.75
CA VAL A 5 -0.98 -30.74 19.41
C VAL A 5 -1.05 -30.60 17.89
N SER A 6 -2.26 -30.40 17.36
CA SER A 6 -2.48 -30.07 15.94
C SER A 6 -1.66 -28.83 15.56
N PRO A 7 -0.97 -28.83 14.40
CA PRO A 7 -0.22 -27.67 13.95
C PRO A 7 -1.18 -26.51 13.65
N MET A 8 -0.94 -25.37 14.30
CA MET A 8 -1.61 -24.10 14.01
C MET A 8 -1.32 -23.73 12.55
N ALA A 9 -2.36 -23.51 11.74
CA ALA A 9 -2.19 -23.07 10.36
C ALA A 9 -1.35 -21.78 10.30
N PRO A 10 -0.47 -21.61 9.30
CA PRO A 10 0.31 -20.39 9.16
C PRO A 10 -0.63 -19.20 9.03
N GLN A 11 -0.49 -18.24 9.95
CA GLN A 11 -1.24 -16.99 9.92
C GLN A 11 -0.81 -16.20 8.69
N SER A 12 -1.76 -15.80 7.85
CA SER A 12 -1.45 -14.95 6.69
C SER A 12 -0.90 -13.60 7.17
N PRO A 13 0.11 -13.03 6.49
CA PRO A 13 0.65 -11.73 6.86
C PRO A 13 -0.47 -10.67 6.81
N VAL A 14 -0.64 -9.94 7.90
CA VAL A 14 -1.67 -8.90 8.02
C VAL A 14 -1.08 -7.57 7.57
N LEU A 15 -1.65 -7.00 6.51
CA LEU A 15 -1.34 -5.64 6.06
C LEU A 15 -2.12 -4.63 6.91
N GLN A 16 -1.46 -3.57 7.37
CA GLN A 16 -2.09 -2.49 8.12
C GLN A 16 -2.07 -1.20 7.32
N TYR A 17 -3.21 -0.52 7.23
CA TYR A 17 -3.36 0.77 6.57
C TYR A 17 -3.81 1.81 7.58
N SER A 18 -3.08 2.92 7.65
CA SER A 18 -3.46 4.11 8.41
C SER A 18 -3.67 5.27 7.45
N LEU A 19 -4.73 6.04 7.67
CA LEU A 19 -5.07 7.21 6.85
C LEU A 19 -5.21 8.43 7.76
N SER A 20 -4.58 9.54 7.37
CA SER A 20 -4.70 10.82 8.06
C SER A 20 -4.92 11.95 7.08
N VAL A 21 -5.91 12.80 7.35
CA VAL A 21 -6.15 14.00 6.56
C VAL A 21 -5.12 15.07 6.93
N ASN A 22 -4.13 15.26 6.06
CA ASN A 22 -3.05 16.23 6.25
C ASN A 22 -3.54 17.66 6.01
N SER A 23 -4.25 17.86 4.90
CA SER A 23 -4.74 19.17 4.51
C SER A 23 -6.02 19.09 3.70
N VAL A 24 -7.13 19.52 4.33
CA VAL A 24 -8.42 19.66 3.66
C VAL A 24 -8.35 20.68 2.53
N SER A 25 -7.67 21.81 2.73
CA SER A 25 -7.56 22.87 1.72
C SER A 25 -6.76 22.48 0.47
N GLN A 26 -5.84 21.51 0.61
CA GLN A 26 -5.08 20.97 -0.52
C GLN A 26 -5.68 19.69 -1.09
N HIS A 27 -6.77 19.19 -0.49
CA HIS A 27 -7.38 17.91 -0.84
C HIS A 27 -6.37 16.75 -0.80
N LEU A 28 -5.48 16.75 0.21
CA LEU A 28 -4.47 15.71 0.40
C LEU A 28 -4.70 14.96 1.71
N PHE A 29 -4.64 13.64 1.64
CA PHE A 29 -4.53 12.76 2.80
C PHE A 29 -3.32 11.84 2.68
N ASP A 30 -2.68 11.57 3.82
CA ASP A 30 -1.55 10.66 3.93
C ASP A 30 -2.07 9.24 4.12
N VAL A 31 -1.36 8.28 3.54
CA VAL A 31 -1.56 6.85 3.73
C VAL A 31 -0.25 6.24 4.17
N THR A 32 -0.31 5.47 5.26
CA THR A 32 0.78 4.61 5.72
C THR A 32 0.33 3.16 5.59
N LEU A 33 1.11 2.36 4.87
CA LEU A 33 0.93 0.92 4.72
C LEU A 33 2.10 0.20 5.42
N SER A 34 1.80 -0.52 6.49
CA SER A 34 2.77 -1.37 7.18
C SER A 34 2.65 -2.80 6.66
N ILE A 35 3.75 -3.32 6.12
CA ILE A 35 3.86 -4.67 5.57
C ILE A 35 4.83 -5.45 6.46
N PRO A 36 4.40 -6.59 7.05
CA PRO A 36 5.29 -7.41 7.85
C PRO A 36 6.38 -8.04 6.98
N ALA A 37 7.41 -8.61 7.62
CA ALA A 37 8.42 -9.39 6.94
C ALA A 37 7.79 -10.52 6.11
N MET A 38 8.30 -10.73 4.90
CA MET A 38 7.77 -11.66 3.91
C MET A 38 8.94 -12.49 3.37
N GLU A 39 8.71 -13.74 2.98
CA GLU A 39 9.80 -14.59 2.45
C GLU A 39 10.40 -14.05 1.14
N SER A 40 9.63 -13.24 0.40
CA SER A 40 10.09 -12.64 -0.85
C SER A 40 10.95 -11.40 -0.60
N GLU A 41 12.16 -11.37 -1.15
CA GLU A 41 13.05 -10.20 -1.13
C GLU A 41 12.51 -9.01 -1.94
N ARG A 42 11.58 -9.28 -2.86
CA ARG A 42 10.95 -8.25 -3.69
C ARG A 42 9.45 -8.30 -3.51
N LEU A 43 8.86 -7.14 -3.24
CA LEU A 43 7.42 -6.96 -3.15
C LEU A 43 6.94 -6.11 -4.31
N THR A 44 5.82 -6.49 -4.92
CA THR A 44 5.15 -5.66 -5.93
C THR A 44 3.83 -5.17 -5.36
N LEU A 45 3.68 -3.86 -5.28
CA LEU A 45 2.45 -3.19 -4.87
C LEU A 45 1.73 -2.72 -6.11
N SER A 46 0.41 -2.92 -6.15
CA SER A 46 -0.41 -2.52 -7.29
C SER A 46 -1.64 -1.76 -6.83
N LEU A 47 -1.93 -0.64 -7.49
CA LEU A 47 -3.21 0.06 -7.35
C LEU A 47 -4.19 -0.42 -8.43
N PRO A 48 -5.45 -0.73 -8.10
CA PRO A 48 -6.44 -1.09 -9.12
C PRO A 48 -6.62 0.02 -10.17
N GLY A 49 -6.79 -0.37 -11.44
CA GLY A 49 -7.07 0.56 -12.54
C GLY A 49 -8.57 0.79 -12.79
N TRP A 50 -9.46 0.29 -11.93
CA TRP A 50 -10.92 0.46 -12.00
C TRP A 50 -11.53 0.10 -10.64
N ILE A 51 -12.80 0.47 -10.44
CA ILE A 51 -13.56 0.19 -9.21
C ILE A 51 -14.81 -0.64 -9.55
N PRO A 52 -15.13 -1.71 -8.78
CA PRO A 52 -16.36 -2.48 -8.98
C PRO A 52 -17.60 -1.62 -9.10
N GLY A 53 -18.48 -1.97 -10.05
CA GLY A 53 -19.67 -1.17 -10.39
C GLY A 53 -19.41 -0.06 -11.41
N SER A 54 -18.15 0.26 -11.74
CA SER A 54 -17.77 1.19 -12.81
C SER A 54 -16.76 0.54 -13.76
N TYR A 55 -17.26 -0.07 -14.83
CA TYR A 55 -16.46 -0.85 -15.80
C TYR A 55 -15.69 0.00 -16.82
N MET A 56 -15.15 1.13 -16.37
CA MET A 56 -14.27 1.96 -17.18
C MET A 56 -12.89 1.99 -16.52
N VAL A 57 -11.85 1.79 -17.33
CA VAL A 57 -10.46 1.96 -16.90
C VAL A 57 -10.25 3.41 -16.44
N ARG A 58 -9.55 3.57 -15.32
CA ARG A 58 -9.18 4.82 -14.67
C ARG A 58 -7.72 4.76 -14.26
N ASP A 59 -7.06 5.90 -14.39
CA ASP A 59 -5.68 6.08 -13.97
C ASP A 59 -5.68 6.64 -12.53
N PHE A 60 -6.04 5.80 -11.55
CA PHE A 60 -6.12 6.25 -10.15
C PHE A 60 -4.74 6.56 -9.57
N SER A 61 -3.69 5.91 -10.07
CA SER A 61 -2.31 6.11 -9.62
C SER A 61 -1.79 7.51 -9.90
N ARG A 62 -2.37 8.24 -10.86
CA ARG A 62 -2.07 9.67 -11.09
C ARG A 62 -2.29 10.56 -9.85
N ASN A 63 -3.13 10.11 -8.91
CA ASN A 63 -3.44 10.84 -7.68
C ASN A 63 -2.50 10.46 -6.53
N ILE A 64 -1.62 9.49 -6.72
CA ILE A 64 -0.63 9.08 -5.72
C ILE A 64 0.61 9.96 -5.87
N VAL A 65 0.97 10.66 -4.81
CA VAL A 65 2.14 11.55 -4.78
C VAL A 65 3.01 11.24 -3.57
N ASN A 66 4.29 11.64 -3.63
CA ASN A 66 5.25 11.44 -2.54
C ASN A 66 5.35 9.99 -2.05
N PHE A 67 5.33 9.04 -2.97
CA PHE A 67 5.45 7.61 -2.65
C PHE A 67 6.88 7.28 -2.20
N ALA A 68 7.01 6.71 -1.01
CA ALA A 68 8.27 6.30 -0.40
C ALA A 68 8.10 5.01 0.40
N ALA A 69 9.23 4.33 0.67
CA ALA A 69 9.28 3.14 1.50
C ALA A 69 10.50 3.19 2.43
N THR A 70 10.35 2.67 3.64
CA THR A 70 11.43 2.56 4.64
C THR A 70 11.39 1.22 5.36
N ASN A 71 12.55 0.73 5.80
CA ASN A 71 12.61 -0.45 6.67
C ASN A 71 12.22 -0.09 8.13
N SER A 72 12.25 -1.08 9.03
CA SER A 72 11.93 -0.89 10.45
C SER A 72 12.86 0.07 11.20
N GLU A 73 14.04 0.36 10.65
CA GLU A 73 15.01 1.31 11.21
C GLU A 73 14.85 2.73 10.64
N GLY A 74 13.90 2.94 9.72
CA GLY A 74 13.69 4.21 9.03
C GLY A 74 14.66 4.45 7.87
N HIS A 75 15.45 3.45 7.46
CA HIS A 75 16.30 3.54 6.28
C HIS A 75 15.44 3.45 5.01
N PRO A 76 15.69 4.32 4.00
CA PRO A 76 14.93 4.29 2.76
C PRO A 76 15.15 2.98 2.00
N ILE A 77 14.06 2.44 1.45
CA ILE A 77 14.05 1.29 0.55
C ILE A 77 13.86 1.78 -0.87
N ASP A 78 14.63 1.21 -1.81
CA ASP A 78 14.50 1.52 -3.22
C ASP A 78 13.12 1.13 -3.77
N VAL A 79 12.46 2.11 -4.39
CA VAL A 79 11.17 1.96 -5.06
C VAL A 79 11.37 2.10 -6.57
N ASN A 80 11.04 1.04 -7.31
CA ASN A 80 11.06 1.04 -8.77
C ASN A 80 9.64 1.05 -9.32
N LEU A 81 9.29 2.06 -10.12
CA LEU A 81 8.02 2.09 -10.83
C LEU A 81 8.10 1.12 -12.02
N LEU A 82 7.29 0.04 -12.00
CA LEU A 82 7.27 -0.95 -13.09
C LEU A 82 6.35 -0.53 -14.24
N ASP A 83 5.20 0.06 -13.89
CA ASP A 83 4.24 0.62 -14.82
C ASP A 83 3.46 1.77 -14.15
N LYS A 84 2.36 2.24 -14.77
CA LYS A 84 1.57 3.36 -14.24
C LYS A 84 1.02 3.15 -12.83
N GLN A 85 0.81 1.90 -12.41
CA GLN A 85 0.07 1.55 -11.19
C GLN A 85 0.77 0.47 -10.35
N GLN A 86 2.00 0.09 -10.71
CA GLN A 86 2.80 -0.94 -10.03
C GLN A 86 4.14 -0.38 -9.56
N TRP A 87 4.43 -0.61 -8.28
CA TRP A 87 5.70 -0.28 -7.63
C TRP A 87 6.36 -1.55 -7.13
N GLN A 88 7.65 -1.70 -7.37
CA GLN A 88 8.47 -2.78 -6.84
C GLN A 88 9.38 -2.26 -5.75
N LEU A 89 9.37 -2.95 -4.61
CA LEU A 89 10.22 -2.69 -3.44
C LEU A 89 11.25 -3.81 -3.31
N THR A 90 12.50 -3.47 -3.01
CA THR A 90 13.53 -4.46 -2.65
C THR A 90 13.71 -4.47 -1.14
N THR A 91 12.96 -5.33 -0.44
CA THR A 91 12.89 -5.34 1.02
C THR A 91 13.89 -6.30 1.68
N GLY A 92 14.50 -7.20 0.91
CA GLY A 92 15.37 -8.25 1.47
C GLY A 92 14.64 -9.22 2.40
N GLY A 93 13.30 -9.26 2.32
CA GLY A 93 12.44 -10.07 3.16
C GLY A 93 12.07 -9.43 4.50
N GLU A 94 12.54 -8.21 4.77
CA GLU A 94 12.25 -7.47 5.99
C GLU A 94 10.88 -6.77 5.94
N ALA A 95 10.42 -6.34 7.11
CA ALA A 95 9.23 -5.51 7.22
C ALA A 95 9.47 -4.13 6.60
N VAL A 96 8.45 -3.58 5.96
CA VAL A 96 8.52 -2.29 5.27
C VAL A 96 7.32 -1.43 5.63
N GLU A 97 7.59 -0.14 5.84
CA GLU A 97 6.57 0.90 5.90
C GLU A 97 6.57 1.67 4.58
N VAL A 98 5.41 1.78 3.96
CA VAL A 98 5.20 2.52 2.72
C VAL A 98 4.35 3.73 3.03
N THR A 99 4.79 4.91 2.61
CA THR A 99 4.06 6.16 2.79
C THR A 99 3.81 6.81 1.44
N TYR A 100 2.63 7.39 1.29
CA TYR A 100 2.26 8.19 0.12
C TYR A 100 1.11 9.12 0.48
N GLN A 101 0.86 10.09 -0.39
CA GLN A 101 -0.28 10.97 -0.29
C GLN A 101 -1.24 10.75 -1.45
N VAL A 102 -2.52 10.97 -1.20
CA VAL A 102 -3.57 10.86 -2.22
C VAL A 102 -4.20 12.23 -2.43
N TYR A 103 -4.17 12.70 -3.67
CA TYR A 103 -4.91 13.88 -4.11
C TYR A 103 -6.37 13.52 -4.37
N ALA A 104 -7.26 14.05 -3.53
CA ALA A 104 -8.67 13.69 -3.41
C ALA A 104 -9.58 14.88 -3.72
N PHE A 105 -9.57 15.34 -4.97
CA PHE A 105 -10.40 16.46 -5.43
C PHE A 105 -11.32 16.07 -6.61
N ASP A 106 -11.88 14.87 -6.57
CA ASP A 106 -12.83 14.41 -7.58
C ASP A 106 -14.20 14.19 -6.93
N LEU A 107 -15.16 15.07 -7.27
CA LEU A 107 -16.54 15.10 -6.76
C LEU A 107 -17.42 13.91 -7.23
N SER A 108 -16.82 12.84 -7.74
CA SER A 108 -17.50 11.60 -8.13
C SER A 108 -17.61 10.61 -6.98
N VAL A 109 -18.66 9.76 -7.02
CA VAL A 109 -18.78 8.56 -6.17
C VAL A 109 -17.78 7.44 -6.53
N ARG A 110 -16.93 7.66 -7.54
CA ARG A 110 -16.04 6.67 -8.15
C ARG A 110 -14.57 6.88 -7.79
N SER A 111 -14.30 7.82 -6.90
CA SER A 111 -12.97 8.36 -6.56
C SER A 111 -12.97 8.85 -5.11
N ALA A 112 -12.08 9.78 -4.75
CA ALA A 112 -12.01 10.39 -3.44
C ALA A 112 -12.22 11.91 -3.53
N TYR A 113 -12.95 12.44 -2.55
CA TYR A 113 -13.09 13.86 -2.27
C TYR A 113 -12.96 14.07 -0.76
N ILE A 114 -12.18 15.06 -0.33
CA ILE A 114 -12.11 15.52 1.06
C ILE A 114 -12.28 17.03 1.16
#